data_AF-A0A7V3ABZ9-F1
#
_entry.id   AF-A0A7V3ABZ9-F1
#
_cell.length_a   1.000
_cell.length_b   1.000
_cell.length_c   1.000
_cell.angle_alpha   90.00
_cell.angle_beta   90.00
_cell.angle_gamma   90.00
#
_symmetry.space_group_name_H-M   'P 1'
#
loop_
_entity.id
_entity.type
_entity.pdbx_description
1 polymer ?
#
loop_
_entity_poly.entity_id
_entity_poly.type
_entity_poly.pdbx_seq_one_letter_code
_entity_poly.pdbx_strand_id
1 'polypeptide(L)'
;MPRPSRCIVENCPNPAHAKGYCRRHYGQIWRRGMIYDTSKRQRDEDESLLRRDDLERLRALERELQKAQQMYDVVVGFEGRVKWRRQIVAVQEEIRRLNESQAQPAEAKPAPAATTAAVAS
;
A
#
# COMPACT_ATOMS: atom_id res chain seq x y z
N MET A 1 -20.63 15.11 31.91
CA MET A 1 -19.97 14.56 30.71
C MET A 1 -20.43 13.12 30.52
N PRO A 2 -20.97 12.75 29.34
CA PRO A 2 -21.37 11.37 29.07
C PRO A 2 -20.14 10.45 29.02
N ARG A 3 -20.27 9.23 29.56
CA ARG A 3 -19.24 8.20 29.43
C ARG A 3 -19.32 7.63 28.01
N PRO A 4 -18.21 7.53 27.26
CA PRO A 4 -18.24 6.94 25.93
C PRO A 4 -18.70 5.48 26.05
N SER A 5 -19.58 5.03 25.14
CA SER A 5 -20.08 3.66 25.13
C SER A 5 -19.08 2.68 24.48
N ARG A 6 -18.21 3.19 23.62
CA ARG A 6 -17.17 2.44 22.89
C ARG A 6 -15.78 2.90 23.29
N CYS A 7 -14.80 2.00 23.09
CA CYS A 7 -13.40 2.32 23.30
C CYS A 7 -12.96 3.49 22.40
N ILE A 8 -12.12 4.40 22.93
CA ILE A 8 -11.52 5.53 22.19
C ILE A 8 -10.47 5.07 21.15
N VAL A 9 -10.06 3.80 21.19
CA VAL A 9 -9.06 3.29 20.24
C VAL A 9 -9.75 3.03 18.91
N GLU A 10 -9.21 3.65 17.86
CA GLU A 10 -9.67 3.49 16.48
C GLU A 10 -9.86 2.01 16.13
N ASN A 11 -10.98 1.69 15.49
CA ASN A 11 -11.34 0.32 15.09
C ASN A 11 -11.48 -0.71 16.23
N CYS A 12 -11.66 -0.29 17.49
CA CYS A 12 -11.97 -1.21 18.58
C CYS A 12 -13.50 -1.34 18.80
N PRO A 13 -14.14 -2.48 18.47
CA PRO A 13 -15.60 -2.65 18.63
C PRO A 13 -16.03 -2.84 20.09
N ASN A 14 -15.08 -2.94 21.02
CA ASN A 14 -15.36 -3.29 22.41
C ASN A 14 -15.98 -2.10 23.18
N PRO A 15 -16.91 -2.37 24.11
CA PRO A 15 -17.48 -1.34 24.96
C PRO A 15 -16.42 -0.72 25.87
N ALA A 16 -16.58 0.57 26.15
CA ALA A 16 -15.71 1.25 27.10
C ALA A 16 -15.95 0.72 28.51
N HIS A 17 -14.87 0.54 29.26
CA HIS A 17 -14.89 0.08 30.63
C HIS A 17 -14.48 1.18 31.62
N ALA A 18 -13.33 1.81 31.39
CA ALA A 18 -12.79 2.84 32.27
C ALA A 18 -11.95 3.84 31.48
N LYS A 19 -12.06 5.13 31.83
CA LYS A 19 -11.37 6.24 31.14
C LYS A 19 -11.57 6.24 29.61
N GLY A 20 -12.72 5.71 29.15
CA GLY A 20 -13.02 5.55 27.73
C GLY A 20 -12.28 4.44 27.00
N TYR A 21 -11.55 3.58 27.70
CA TYR A 21 -10.90 2.40 27.13
C TYR A 21 -11.67 1.12 27.49
N CYS A 22 -11.66 0.13 26.59
CA CYS A 22 -12.13 -1.21 26.89
C CYS A 22 -11.21 -1.88 27.93
N ARG A 23 -11.67 -2.97 28.58
CA ARG A 23 -10.88 -3.69 29.60
C ARG A 23 -9.48 -4.08 29.11
N ARG A 24 -9.37 -4.51 27.85
CA ARG A 24 -8.10 -4.91 27.22
C ARG A 24 -7.11 -3.75 27.15
N HIS A 25 -7.53 -2.63 26.56
CA HIS A 25 -6.66 -1.46 26.38
C HIS A 25 -6.37 -0.76 27.71
N TYR A 26 -7.34 -0.67 28.61
CA TYR A 26 -7.12 -0.18 29.96
C TYR A 26 -6.07 -1.02 30.72
N GLY A 27 -6.15 -2.35 30.60
CA GLY A 27 -5.18 -3.26 31.20
C GLY A 27 -3.79 -3.23 30.54
N GLN A 28 -3.68 -2.80 29.27
CA GLN A 28 -2.39 -2.55 28.62
C GLN A 28 -1.75 -1.26 29.15
N ILE A 29 -2.52 -0.17 29.24
CA ILE A 29 -2.06 1.09 29.84
C ILE A 29 -1.59 0.85 31.28
N TRP A 30 -2.39 0.14 32.08
CA TRP A 30 -2.07 -0.10 33.49
C TRP A 30 -0.77 -0.89 33.68
N ARG A 31 -0.52 -1.92 32.85
CA ARG A 31 0.65 -2.80 33.00
C ARG A 31 1.90 -2.28 32.28
N ARG A 32 1.74 -1.58 31.16
CA ARG A 32 2.84 -1.26 30.22
C ARG A 32 2.92 0.23 29.88
N GLY A 33 1.97 1.05 30.31
CA GLY A 33 1.91 2.48 29.99
C GLY A 33 1.52 2.81 28.54
N MET A 34 1.33 1.81 27.67
CA MET A 34 1.02 2.02 26.26
C MET A 34 -0.02 1.02 25.73
N ILE A 35 -0.76 1.42 24.70
CA ILE A 35 -1.73 0.56 23.99
C ILE A 35 -1.08 0.07 22.69
N TYR A 36 -1.14 -1.24 22.47
CA TYR A 36 -0.76 -1.83 21.18
C TYR A 36 -2.02 -2.05 20.35
N ASP A 37 -2.12 -1.37 19.21
CA ASP A 37 -3.16 -1.65 18.24
C ASP A 37 -2.81 -2.92 17.47
N THR A 38 -3.43 -4.04 17.84
CA THR A 38 -3.24 -5.32 17.17
C THR A 38 -3.67 -5.24 15.70
N SER A 39 -4.66 -4.41 15.39
CA SER A 39 -5.16 -4.19 14.03
C SER A 39 -4.12 -3.47 13.17
N LYS A 40 -3.35 -2.53 13.72
CA LYS A 40 -2.22 -1.89 13.04
C LYS A 40 -1.14 -2.90 12.68
N ARG A 41 -0.73 -3.76 13.63
CA ARG A 41 0.26 -4.81 13.35
C ARG A 41 -0.19 -5.76 12.24
N GLN A 42 -1.45 -6.22 12.31
CA GLN A 42 -2.03 -7.06 11.26
C GLN A 42 -2.02 -6.37 9.90
N ARG A 43 -2.47 -5.10 9.81
CA ARG A 43 -2.41 -4.31 8.58
C ARG A 43 -0.98 -4.17 8.05
N ASP A 44 -0.02 -3.87 8.92
CA ASP A 44 1.40 -3.72 8.54
C ASP A 44 1.97 -5.05 8.00
N GLU A 45 1.56 -6.19 8.59
CA GLU A 45 1.91 -7.54 8.12
C GLU A 45 1.25 -7.86 6.76
N ASP A 46 -0.05 -7.63 6.62
CA ASP A 46 -0.80 -7.84 5.38
C ASP A 46 -0.21 -6.99 4.22
N GLU A 47 0.10 -5.73 4.49
CA GLU A 47 0.80 -4.83 3.57
C GLU A 47 2.19 -5.38 3.17
N SER A 48 2.95 -5.90 4.14
CA SER A 48 4.25 -6.51 3.84
C SER A 48 4.12 -7.75 2.96
N LEU A 49 3.06 -8.54 3.11
CA LEU A 49 2.78 -9.70 2.28
C LEU A 49 2.40 -9.27 0.85
N LEU A 50 1.49 -8.30 0.71
CA LEU A 50 1.12 -7.74 -0.59
C LEU A 50 2.35 -7.21 -1.36
N ARG A 51 3.26 -6.50 -0.69
CA ARG A 51 4.52 -6.04 -1.31
C ARG A 51 5.41 -7.20 -1.77
N ARG A 52 5.49 -8.28 -0.98
CA ARG A 52 6.26 -9.46 -1.37
C ARG A 52 5.67 -10.11 -2.62
N ASP A 53 4.35 -10.21 -2.70
CA ASP A 53 3.65 -10.82 -3.83
C ASP A 53 3.79 -9.95 -5.10
N ASP A 54 3.69 -8.62 -4.98
CA ASP A 54 3.97 -7.67 -6.07
C ASP A 54 5.41 -7.78 -6.59
N LEU A 55 6.40 -7.90 -5.70
CA LEU A 55 7.81 -8.11 -6.07
C LEU A 55 8.01 -9.44 -6.81
N GLU A 56 7.30 -10.49 -6.40
CA GLU A 56 7.35 -11.78 -7.09
C GLU A 56 6.75 -11.68 -8.50
N ARG A 57 5.63 -10.97 -8.63
CA ARG A 57 4.99 -10.69 -9.91
C ARG A 57 5.86 -9.85 -10.84
N LEU A 58 6.52 -8.80 -10.32
CA LEU A 58 7.50 -8.00 -11.06
C LEU A 58 8.60 -8.88 -11.65
N ARG A 59 9.23 -9.72 -10.81
CA ARG A 59 10.28 -10.66 -11.29
C ARG A 59 9.78 -11.60 -12.37
N ALA A 60 8.51 -12.04 -12.32
CA ALA A 60 7.93 -12.89 -13.35
C ALA A 60 7.75 -12.14 -14.68
N LEU A 61 7.22 -10.93 -14.63
CA LEU A 61 7.03 -10.08 -15.81
C LEU A 61 8.37 -9.67 -16.45
N GLU A 62 9.40 -9.39 -15.66
CA GLU A 62 10.74 -9.11 -16.19
C GLU A 62 11.29 -10.29 -17.01
N ARG A 63 11.09 -11.53 -16.54
CA ARG A 63 11.47 -12.74 -17.29
C ARG A 63 10.65 -12.88 -18.57
N GLU A 64 9.36 -12.57 -18.53
CA GLU A 64 8.51 -12.58 -19.73
C GLU A 64 8.93 -11.52 -20.74
N LEU A 65 9.25 -10.31 -20.28
CA LEU A 65 9.76 -9.22 -21.11
C LEU A 65 11.06 -9.63 -21.80
N GLN A 66 12.00 -10.19 -21.05
CA GLN A 66 13.27 -10.68 -21.58
C GLN A 66 13.06 -11.74 -22.67
N LYS A 67 12.16 -12.71 -22.44
CA LYS A 67 11.81 -13.72 -23.45
C LYS A 67 11.17 -13.10 -24.68
N ALA A 68 10.24 -12.16 -24.50
CA ALA A 68 9.56 -11.50 -25.60
C ALA A 68 10.52 -10.65 -26.45
N GLN A 69 11.47 -9.95 -25.81
CA GLN A 69 12.57 -9.23 -26.47
C GLN A 69 13.44 -10.19 -27.28
N GLN A 70 13.92 -11.29 -26.68
CA GLN A 70 14.70 -12.31 -27.39
C GLN A 70 13.92 -12.84 -28.61
N MET A 71 12.61 -13.04 -28.47
CA MET A 71 11.78 -13.51 -29.57
C MET A 71 11.57 -12.48 -30.67
N TYR A 72 11.46 -11.20 -30.31
CA TYR A 72 11.41 -10.12 -31.28
C TYR A 72 12.69 -10.04 -32.13
N ASP A 73 13.85 -10.31 -31.52
CA ASP A 73 15.15 -10.25 -32.21
C ASP A 73 15.35 -11.40 -33.21
N VAL A 74 14.85 -12.61 -32.90
CA VAL A 74 15.07 -13.80 -33.76
C VAL A 74 13.98 -14.03 -34.82
N VAL A 75 12.78 -13.47 -34.65
CA VAL A 75 11.66 -13.72 -35.58
C VAL A 75 11.81 -12.92 -36.87
N VAL A 76 11.71 -13.62 -38.00
CA VAL A 76 11.71 -13.04 -39.35
C VAL A 76 10.27 -12.73 -39.78
N GLY A 77 10.06 -11.62 -40.49
CA GLY A 77 8.76 -11.18 -40.99
C GLY A 77 8.13 -10.05 -40.19
N PHE A 78 7.15 -9.37 -40.79
CA PHE A 78 6.48 -8.20 -40.16
C PHE A 78 5.44 -8.63 -39.13
N GLU A 79 4.59 -9.60 -39.45
CA GLU A 79 3.48 -10.04 -38.59
C GLU A 79 3.96 -10.59 -37.24
N GLY A 80 5.01 -11.43 -37.28
CA GLY A 80 5.65 -11.94 -36.06
C GLY A 80 6.24 -10.84 -35.19
N ARG A 81 6.91 -9.84 -35.80
CA ARG A 81 7.46 -8.68 -35.07
C ARG A 81 6.36 -7.79 -34.47
N VAL A 82 5.23 -7.60 -35.16
CA VAL A 82 4.09 -6.84 -34.62
C VAL A 82 3.47 -7.56 -33.41
N LYS A 83 3.33 -8.89 -33.46
CA LYS A 83 2.82 -9.67 -32.33
C LYS A 83 3.72 -9.53 -31.10
N TRP A 84 5.02 -9.76 -31.24
CA TRP A 84 5.97 -9.64 -30.12
C TRP A 84 6.08 -8.20 -29.60
N ARG A 85 6.01 -7.19 -30.48
CA ARG A 85 5.95 -5.79 -30.07
C ARG A 85 4.75 -5.49 -29.18
N ARG A 86 3.55 -5.99 -29.53
CA ARG A 86 2.35 -5.82 -28.69
C ARG A 86 2.53 -6.47 -27.31
N GLN A 87 3.10 -7.67 -27.28
CA GLN A 87 3.37 -8.37 -26.02
C GLN A 87 4.40 -7.63 -25.16
N ILE A 88 5.49 -7.14 -25.75
CA ILE A 88 6.51 -6.33 -25.06
C ILE A 88 5.87 -5.09 -24.42
N VAL A 89 5.06 -4.35 -25.18
CA VAL A 89 4.38 -3.14 -24.67
C VAL A 89 3.45 -3.47 -23.51
N ALA A 90 2.64 -4.53 -23.64
CA ALA A 90 1.72 -4.96 -22.57
C ALA A 90 2.47 -5.37 -21.29
N VAL A 91 3.56 -6.13 -21.40
CA VAL A 91 4.36 -6.53 -20.25
C VAL A 91 5.07 -5.32 -19.61
N GLN A 92 5.60 -4.40 -20.42
CA GLN A 92 6.21 -3.16 -19.94
C GLN A 92 5.21 -2.28 -19.17
N GLU A 93 3.97 -2.18 -19.64
CA GLU A 93 2.90 -1.45 -18.96
C GLU A 93 2.55 -2.07 -17.60
N GLU A 94 2.44 -3.40 -17.53
CA GLU A 94 2.15 -4.07 -16.26
C GLU A 94 3.30 -3.94 -15.25
N ILE A 95 4.56 -4.02 -15.72
CA ILE A 95 5.74 -3.75 -14.87
C ILE A 95 5.68 -2.32 -14.32
N ARG A 96 5.37 -1.33 -15.18
CA ARG A 96 5.22 0.06 -14.75
C ARG A 96 4.15 0.21 -13.68
N ARG A 97 2.98 -0.39 -13.87
CA ARG A 97 1.86 -0.36 -12.92
C ARG A 97 2.23 -0.90 -11.54
N LEU A 98 2.93 -2.04 -11.50
CA LEU A 98 3.39 -2.63 -10.24
C LEU A 98 4.50 -1.81 -9.57
N ASN A 99 5.36 -1.15 -10.35
CA ASN A 99 6.34 -0.23 -9.78
C ASN A 99 5.66 1.00 -9.14
N GLU A 100 4.58 1.50 -9.77
CA GLU A 100 3.76 2.59 -9.22
C GLU A 100 2.97 2.18 -7.95
N SER A 101 2.56 0.91 -7.81
CA SER A 101 1.93 0.41 -6.57
C SER A 101 2.94 0.30 -5.41
N GLN A 102 4.19 -0.09 -5.70
CA GLN A 102 5.26 -0.17 -4.70
C GLN A 102 5.76 1.19 -4.22
N ALA A 103 5.64 2.25 -5.04
CA ALA A 103 6.06 3.60 -4.68
C ALA A 103 5.19 4.25 -3.58
N GLN A 104 4.00 3.70 -3.26
CA GLN A 104 2.98 4.39 -2.46
C GLN A 104 2.96 4.27 -0.92
N PRO A 105 3.95 3.73 -0.18
CA PRO A 105 3.92 3.87 1.29
C PRO A 105 4.59 5.16 1.82
N ALA A 106 5.21 6.00 0.99
CA ALA A 106 6.03 7.15 1.45
C ALA A 106 5.44 8.56 1.20
N GLU A 107 4.44 8.73 0.33
CA GLU A 107 3.99 10.06 -0.13
C GLU A 107 2.59 10.49 0.33
N ALA A 108 2.01 9.86 1.35
CA ALA A 108 0.81 10.39 2.02
C ALA A 108 1.19 11.38 3.14
N LYS A 109 2.00 12.40 2.84
CA LYS A 109 2.14 13.58 3.69
C LYS A 109 1.12 14.61 3.20
N PRO A 110 0.16 15.09 4.01
CA PRO A 110 -0.75 16.13 3.55
C PRO A 110 0.09 17.38 3.23
N ALA A 111 -0.01 17.84 1.99
CA ALA A 111 0.54 19.12 1.58
C ALA A 111 0.02 20.21 2.53
N PRO A 112 0.87 21.10 3.08
CA PRO A 112 0.37 22.22 3.86
C PRO A 112 -0.45 23.10 2.91
N ALA A 113 -1.70 23.38 3.32
CA ALA A 113 -2.57 24.32 2.66
C ALA A 113 -1.82 25.63 2.43
N ALA A 114 -1.58 25.98 1.17
CA ALA A 114 -1.02 27.25 0.79
C ALA A 114 -1.98 28.35 1.27
N THR A 115 -1.54 29.11 2.27
CA THR A 115 -2.22 30.32 2.73
C THR A 115 -2.03 31.37 1.65
N THR A 116 -3.08 31.68 0.89
CA THR A 116 -3.13 32.88 0.06
C THR A 116 -3.42 34.07 0.95
N ALA A 117 -2.36 34.63 1.56
CA ALA A 117 -2.39 35.99 2.04
C ALA A 117 -2.34 36.92 0.81
N ALA A 118 -3.51 37.28 0.29
CA ALA A 118 -3.64 38.38 -0.65
C ALA A 118 -3.74 39.69 0.16
N VAL A 119 -2.58 40.34 0.29
CA VAL A 119 -2.48 41.77 0.58
C VAL A 119 -2.69 42.49 -0.76
N ALA A 120 -3.73 43.32 -0.85
CA ALA A 120 -3.84 44.35 -1.87
C ALA A 120 -4.61 45.54 -1.28
N SER A 121 -3.83 46.60 -1.07
CA SER A 121 -4.08 48.05 -0.98
C SER A 121 -5.51 48.57 -1.03
#